data_AF-A0A2V3VXA5-F1
#
_entry.id   AF-A0A2V3VXA5-F1
#
_cell.length_a   1.000
_cell.length_b   1.000
_cell.length_c   1.000
_cell.angle_alpha   90.00
_cell.angle_beta   90.00
_cell.angle_gamma   90.00
#
_symmetry.space_group_name_H-M   'P 1'
#
loop_
_entity.id
_entity.type
_entity.pdbx_description
1 polymer ?
#
loop_
_entity_poly.entity_id
_entity_poly.type
_entity_poly.pdbx_seq_one_letter_code
_entity_poly.pdbx_strand_id
1 'polypeptide(L)'
;MEHEIIQLIVHSMDATELFLESITKAKNNNWNEVKQLINEGNQRLKKAQKVREIFLKNENCEEIEQSLKIAIALQSVKNAEVVKENCIAFSSYFKKMSRLENIPI
;
A
#
# COMPACT_ATOMS: atom_id res chain seq x y z
N MET A 1 2.98 6.96 -22.19
CA MET A 1 1.75 7.10 -21.37
C MET A 1 1.19 5.75 -20.93
N GLU A 2 0.95 4.78 -21.83
CA GLU A 2 0.46 3.45 -21.40
C GLU A 2 1.45 2.67 -20.52
N HIS A 3 2.76 2.85 -20.76
CA HIS A 3 3.81 2.24 -19.93
C HIS A 3 3.75 2.73 -18.48
N GLU A 4 3.52 4.02 -18.28
CA GLU A 4 3.41 4.68 -16.97
C GLU A 4 2.15 4.24 -16.24
N ILE A 5 1.02 4.06 -16.95
CA ILE A 5 -0.21 3.48 -16.40
C ILE A 5 0.06 2.07 -15.85
N ILE A 6 0.74 1.22 -16.63
CA ILE A 6 1.07 -0.15 -16.21
C ILE A 6 2.01 -0.13 -15.00
N GLN A 7 3.06 0.69 -15.02
CA GLN A 7 3.98 0.81 -13.88
C GLN A 7 3.25 1.22 -12.60
N LEU A 8 2.31 2.16 -12.72
CA LEU A 8 1.55 2.68 -11.60
C LEU A 8 0.63 1.60 -11.00
N ILE A 9 -0.03 0.79 -11.83
CA ILE A 9 -0.84 -0.36 -11.40
C ILE A 9 0.05 -1.42 -10.73
N VAL A 10 1.12 -1.85 -11.39
CA VAL A 10 2.01 -2.92 -10.89
C VAL A 10 2.60 -2.53 -9.53
N HIS A 11 3.17 -1.34 -9.40
CA HIS A 11 3.76 -0.91 -8.14
C HIS A 11 2.72 -0.73 -7.01
N SER A 12 1.48 -0.37 -7.34
CA SER A 12 0.39 -0.28 -6.36
C SER A 12 -0.09 -1.65 -5.91
N MET A 13 -0.17 -2.62 -6.82
CA MET A 13 -0.54 -4.00 -6.51
C MET A 13 0.54 -4.69 -5.68
N ASP A 14 1.82 -4.59 -6.09
CA ASP A 14 2.97 -5.09 -5.31
C ASP A 14 2.93 -4.55 -3.87
N ALA A 15 2.70 -3.24 -3.71
CA ALA A 15 2.63 -2.62 -2.39
C ALA A 15 1.47 -3.18 -1.56
N THR A 16 0.29 -3.31 -2.18
CA THR A 16 -0.93 -3.82 -1.54
C THR A 16 -0.73 -5.25 -1.04
N GLU A 17 -0.15 -6.12 -1.86
CA GLU A 17 0.14 -7.51 -1.49
C GLU A 17 1.07 -7.58 -0.27
N LEU A 18 2.17 -6.82 -0.28
CA LEU A 18 3.11 -6.77 0.84
C LEU A 18 2.45 -6.27 2.14
N PHE A 19 1.57 -5.26 2.05
CA PHE A 19 0.84 -4.77 3.21
C PHE A 19 -0.15 -5.82 3.74
N LEU A 20 -0.88 -6.51 2.87
CA LEU A 20 -1.80 -7.57 3.28
C LEU A 20 -1.06 -8.76 3.90
N GLU A 21 0.09 -9.16 3.34
CA GLU A 21 0.91 -10.22 3.91
C GLU A 21 1.41 -9.86 5.32
N SER A 22 1.69 -8.58 5.57
CA SER A 22 2.11 -8.11 6.90
C SER A 22 1.07 -8.43 7.98
N ILE A 23 -0.23 -8.44 7.67
CA ILE A 23 -1.29 -8.85 8.61
C ILE A 23 -1.15 -10.33 8.96
N THR A 24 -0.90 -11.19 7.98
CA THR A 24 -0.70 -12.63 8.21
C THR A 24 0.49 -12.88 9.13
N LYS A 25 1.59 -12.15 8.93
CA LYS A 25 2.76 -12.23 9.83
C LYS A 25 2.47 -11.66 11.22
N ALA A 26 1.66 -10.59 11.31
CA ALA A 26 1.26 -9.99 12.58
C ALA A 26 0.41 -10.95 13.43
N LYS A 27 -0.51 -11.70 12.82
CA LYS A 27 -1.30 -12.74 13.51
C LYS A 27 -0.43 -13.82 14.15
N ASN A 28 0.73 -14.11 13.56
CA ASN A 28 1.67 -15.11 14.05
C ASN A 28 2.76 -14.54 14.98
N ASN A 29 2.64 -13.28 15.41
CA ASN A 29 3.64 -12.57 16.22
C ASN A 29 5.02 -12.40 15.55
N ASN A 30 5.13 -12.53 14.22
CA ASN A 30 6.39 -12.40 13.48
C ASN A 30 6.73 -10.92 13.20
N TRP A 31 6.97 -10.12 14.25
CA TRP A 31 7.08 -8.66 14.15
C TRP A 31 8.23 -8.14 13.30
N ASN A 32 9.31 -8.91 13.16
CA ASN A 32 10.42 -8.56 12.28
C ASN A 32 9.99 -8.63 10.81
N GLU A 33 9.28 -9.70 10.41
CA GLU A 33 8.73 -9.85 9.07
C GLU A 33 7.66 -8.79 8.78
N VAL A 34 6.80 -8.47 9.75
CA VAL A 34 5.82 -7.36 9.62
C VAL A 34 6.54 -6.06 9.25
N LYS A 35 7.61 -5.72 9.99
CA LYS A 35 8.38 -4.50 9.73
C LYS A 35 9.04 -4.52 8.36
N GLN A 36 9.59 -5.67 7.95
CA GLN A 36 10.21 -5.84 6.64
C GLN A 36 9.19 -5.64 5.51
N LEU A 37 8.07 -6.36 5.55
CA LEU A 37 7.01 -6.30 4.54
C LEU A 37 6.43 -4.88 4.41
N ILE A 38 6.20 -4.18 5.53
CA ILE A 38 5.74 -2.79 5.49
C ILE A 38 6.78 -1.87 4.87
N ASN A 39 8.07 -2.06 5.15
CA ASN A 39 9.13 -1.27 4.54
C ASN A 39 9.24 -1.51 3.03
N GLU A 40 9.16 -2.75 2.59
CA GLU A 40 9.17 -3.11 1.16
C GLU A 40 7.93 -2.57 0.45
N GLY A 41 6.75 -2.71 1.04
CA GLY A 41 5.50 -2.15 0.53
C GLY A 41 5.59 -0.62 0.39
N ASN A 42 6.17 0.08 1.37
CA ASN A 42 6.42 1.52 1.29
C ASN A 42 7.35 1.89 0.13
N GLN A 43 8.37 1.07 -0.17
CA GLN A 43 9.26 1.32 -1.30
C GLN A 43 8.51 1.19 -2.64
N ARG A 44 7.63 0.19 -2.78
CA ARG A 44 6.78 -0.01 -3.96
C ARG A 44 5.78 1.13 -4.12
N LEU A 45 5.08 1.48 -3.05
CA LEU A 45 4.14 2.59 -3.03
C LEU A 45 4.80 3.92 -3.41
N LYS A 46 6.01 4.19 -2.90
CA LYS A 46 6.78 5.39 -3.26
C LYS A 46 7.11 5.46 -4.75
N LYS A 47 7.37 4.31 -5.40
CA LYS A 47 7.57 4.28 -6.86
C LYS A 47 6.27 4.62 -7.59
N ALA A 48 5.14 4.05 -7.17
CA ALA A 48 3.83 4.35 -7.75
C ALA A 48 3.45 5.83 -7.58
N GLN A 49 3.71 6.41 -6.41
CA GLN A 49 3.47 7.83 -6.11
C GLN A 49 4.29 8.76 -7.00
N LYS A 50 5.56 8.44 -7.28
CA LYS A 50 6.38 9.22 -8.22
C LYS A 50 5.79 9.24 -9.63
N VAL A 51 5.29 8.11 -10.11
CA VAL A 51 4.64 8.02 -11.43
C VAL A 51 3.31 8.80 -11.41
N ARG A 52 2.54 8.71 -10.32
CA ARG A 52 1.31 9.50 -10.11
C ARG A 52 1.57 11.01 -10.20
N GLU A 53 2.68 11.49 -9.64
CA GLU A 53 3.04 12.91 -9.76
C GLU A 53 3.26 13.38 -11.20
N ILE A 54 3.77 12.51 -12.08
CA ILE A 54 3.96 12.82 -13.50
C ILE A 54 2.61 13.06 -14.16
N PHE A 55 1.62 12.20 -13.90
CA PHE A 55 0.26 12.38 -14.39
C PHE A 55 -0.37 13.68 -13.85
N LEU A 56 -0.23 13.96 -12.55
CA LEU A 56 -0.81 15.16 -11.95
C LEU A 56 -0.15 16.48 -12.40
N LYS A 57 1.12 16.45 -12.84
CA LYS A 57 1.88 17.65 -13.27
C LYS A 57 1.73 17.96 -14.75
N ASN A 58 1.44 16.96 -15.60
CA ASN A 58 1.58 17.12 -17.04
C ASN A 58 0.34 17.63 -17.78
N GLU A 59 -0.90 17.48 -17.30
CA GLU A 59 -2.10 17.94 -18.06
C GLU A 59 -3.26 18.42 -17.16
N ASN A 60 -4.14 19.26 -17.73
CA ASN A 60 -5.41 19.71 -17.12
C ASN A 60 -6.14 18.51 -16.52
N CYS A 61 -6.33 18.48 -15.19
CA CYS A 61 -6.94 17.36 -14.45
C CYS A 61 -8.22 16.77 -15.10
N GLU A 62 -8.97 17.58 -15.86
CA GLU A 62 -10.21 17.19 -16.52
C GLU A 62 -10.03 16.20 -17.67
N GLU A 63 -8.95 16.24 -18.47
CA GLU A 63 -8.73 15.26 -19.55
C GLU A 63 -8.19 13.92 -19.02
N ILE A 64 -7.42 13.98 -17.93
CA ILE A 64 -6.88 12.79 -17.25
C ILE A 64 -7.99 11.98 -16.56
N GLU A 65 -8.96 12.65 -15.92
CA GLU A 65 -10.13 11.99 -15.34
C GLU A 65 -11.05 11.36 -16.41
N GLN A 66 -11.04 11.88 -17.64
CA GLN A 66 -11.84 11.33 -18.74
C GLN A 66 -11.28 10.00 -19.29
N SER A 67 -9.97 9.75 -19.14
CA SER A 67 -9.39 8.47 -19.53
C SER A 67 -9.57 7.43 -18.42
N LEU A 68 -10.56 6.54 -18.60
CA LEU A 68 -10.88 5.43 -17.68
C LEU A 68 -9.63 4.66 -17.20
N LYS A 69 -8.66 4.42 -18.09
CA LYS A 69 -7.41 3.71 -17.76
C LYS A 69 -6.58 4.48 -16.74
N ILE A 70 -6.45 5.80 -16.89
CA ILE A 70 -5.67 6.62 -15.96
C ILE A 70 -6.40 6.75 -14.63
N ALA A 71 -7.72 6.93 -14.64
CA ALA A 71 -8.54 6.96 -13.43
C ALA A 71 -8.38 5.67 -12.60
N ILE A 72 -8.46 4.50 -13.24
CA ILE A 72 -8.24 3.19 -12.58
C ILE A 72 -6.83 3.12 -11.98
N ALA A 73 -5.83 3.55 -12.75
CA ALA A 73 -4.44 3.54 -12.29
C ALA A 73 -4.27 4.44 -11.06
N LEU A 74 -4.68 5.70 -11.12
CA LEU A 74 -4.60 6.63 -9.99
C LEU A 74 -5.37 6.14 -8.76
N GLN A 75 -6.52 5.49 -8.96
CA GLN A 75 -7.28 4.88 -7.88
C GLN A 75 -6.54 3.70 -7.24
N SER A 76 -5.79 2.91 -8.00
CA SER A 76 -4.98 1.80 -7.45
C SER A 76 -3.94 2.29 -6.44
N VAL A 77 -3.34 3.46 -6.66
CA VAL A 77 -2.39 4.07 -5.70
C VAL A 77 -3.10 4.47 -4.42
N LYS A 78 -4.26 5.13 -4.54
CA LYS A 78 -5.07 5.52 -3.38
C LYS A 78 -5.53 4.31 -2.58
N ASN A 79 -5.92 3.23 -3.26
CA ASN A 79 -6.30 1.98 -2.60
C ASN A 79 -5.11 1.39 -1.83
N ALA A 80 -3.91 1.38 -2.41
CA ALA A 80 -2.71 0.92 -1.72
C ALA A 80 -2.37 1.77 -0.48
N GLU A 81 -2.58 3.09 -0.52
CA GLU A 81 -2.44 4.00 0.64
C GLU A 81 -3.42 3.63 1.77
N VAL A 82 -4.69 3.44 1.44
CA VAL A 82 -5.73 3.06 2.42
C VAL A 82 -5.48 1.66 2.99
N VAL A 83 -5.06 0.70 2.16
CA VAL A 83 -4.71 -0.65 2.62
C VAL A 83 -3.53 -0.60 3.58
N LYS A 84 -2.48 0.17 3.28
CA LYS A 84 -1.34 0.38 4.17
C LYS A 84 -1.76 0.84 5.55
N GLU A 85 -2.57 1.90 5.63
CA GLU A 85 -3.00 2.49 6.90
C GLU A 85 -3.76 1.46 7.75
N ASN A 86 -4.69 0.74 7.12
CA ASN A 86 -5.44 -0.32 7.80
C ASN A 86 -4.54 -1.48 8.24
N CYS A 87 -3.59 -1.93 7.41
CA CYS A 87 -2.66 -3.01 7.77
C CYS A 87 -1.76 -2.62 8.95
N ILE A 88 -1.30 -1.37 9.02
CA ILE A 88 -0.54 -0.84 10.16
C ILE A 88 -1.41 -0.81 11.42
N ALA A 89 -2.66 -0.35 11.32
CA ALA A 89 -3.58 -0.30 12.43
C ALA A 89 -3.89 -1.71 12.97
N PHE A 90 -4.20 -2.66 12.08
CA PHE A 90 -4.43 -4.07 12.44
C PHE A 90 -3.19 -4.71 13.06
N SER A 91 -2.00 -4.51 12.48
CA SER A 91 -0.75 -5.03 13.05
C SER A 91 -0.50 -4.49 14.46
N SER A 92 -0.80 -3.21 14.68
CA SER A 92 -0.70 -2.58 16.00
C SER A 92 -1.72 -3.16 16.99
N TYR A 93 -2.93 -3.46 16.52
CA TYR A 93 -3.97 -4.12 17.32
C TYR A 93 -3.54 -5.53 17.75
N PHE A 94 -3.08 -6.38 16.81
CA PHE A 94 -2.57 -7.72 17.12
C PHE A 94 -1.41 -7.69 18.12
N LYS A 95 -0.51 -6.71 17.98
CA LYS A 95 0.62 -6.53 18.91
C LYS A 95 0.19 -6.16 20.33
N LYS A 96 -0.95 -5.47 20.49
CA LYS A 96 -1.53 -5.16 21.80
C LYS A 96 -2.20 -6.40 22.40
N MET A 97 -3.00 -7.13 21.61
CA MET A 97 -3.62 -8.39 22.06
C MET A 97 -2.57 -9.40 22.55
N SER A 98 -1.51 -9.63 21.78
CA SER A 98 -0.49 -10.62 22.16
C SER A 98 0.25 -10.26 23.45
N ARG A 99 0.32 -8.97 23.82
CA ARG A 99 0.89 -8.55 25.11
C ARG A 99 -0.04 -8.81 26.28
N LEU A 100 -1.35 -8.65 26.09
CA LEU A 100 -2.36 -8.87 27.13
C LEU A 100 -2.50 -10.36 27.46
N GLU A 101 -2.38 -11.24 26.47
CA GLU A 101 -2.41 -12.70 26.66
C GLU A 101 -1.17 -13.24 27.42
N ASN A 102 -0.08 -12.47 27.45
CA ASN A 102 1.19 -12.86 28.07
C ASN A 102 1.40 -12.30 29.49
N ILE A 103 0.37 -11.74 30.12
CA ILE A 103 0.44 -11.30 31.52
C ILE A 103 0.14 -12.52 32.42
N PRO A 104 1.10 -13.00 33.24
CA PRO A 104 0.81 -14.05 34.21
C PRO A 104 -0.17 -13.52 35.26
N ILE A 105 -1.22 -14.31 35.54
CA ILE A 105 -2.23 -14.06 36.59
C ILE A 105 -1.58 -14.26 37.96
#